data_AF-A0A2E2HHD1-F1
#
_entry.id   AF-A0A2E2HHD1-F1
#
_cell.length_a   1.000
_cell.length_b   1.000
_cell.length_c   1.000
_cell.angle_alpha   90.00
_cell.angle_beta   90.00
_cell.angle_gamma   90.00
#
_symmetry.space_group_name_H-M   'P 1'
#
loop_
_entity.id
_entity.type
_entity.pdbx_description
1 polymer ?
#
loop_
_entity_poly.entity_id
_entity_poly.type
_entity_poly.pdbx_seq_one_letter_code
_entity_poly.pdbx_strand_id
1 'polypeptide(L)' 'MSTGHHVVISWSGAGTESKPLIEMLNKLNCSFTQIAEGDRAQLEITVESESMRGLRDAVDELLVQLSSLEDS' A
#
# COMPACT_ATOMS: atom_id res chain seq x y z
N MET A 1 14.83 -5.98 -19.63
CA MET A 1 13.37 -6.00 -19.51
C MET A 1 13.07 -6.80 -18.26
N SER A 2 13.00 -6.15 -17.09
CA SER A 2 12.70 -6.85 -15.85
C SER A 2 11.22 -7.21 -15.90
N THR A 3 10.90 -8.44 -16.27
CA THR A 3 9.55 -9.01 -16.16
C THR A 3 9.26 -9.27 -14.68
N GLY A 4 9.17 -8.20 -13.90
CA GLY A 4 8.70 -8.24 -12.53
C GLY A 4 7.19 -8.33 -12.52
N HIS A 5 6.64 -9.19 -11.67
CA HIS A 5 5.23 -9.16 -11.35
C HIS A 5 4.97 -7.96 -10.44
N HIS A 6 3.91 -7.22 -10.69
CA HIS A 6 3.51 -6.12 -9.81
C HIS A 6 2.02 -6.20 -9.49
N VAL A 7 1.66 -5.68 -8.33
CA VAL A 7 0.28 -5.50 -7.87
C VAL A 7 0.14 -4.06 -7.43
N VAL A 8 -0.96 -3.43 -7.82
CA VAL A 8 -1.35 -2.11 -7.34
C VAL A 8 -2.54 -2.26 -6.41
N ILE A 9 -2.38 -1.83 -5.17
CA ILE A 9 -3.45 -1.77 -4.17
C ILE A 9 -3.91 -0.33 -4.09
N SER A 10 -5.17 -0.11 -4.43
CA SER A 10 -5.80 1.20 -4.29
C SER A 10 -6.57 1.23 -2.97
N TRP A 11 -6.19 2.16 -2.10
CA TRP A 11 -6.91 2.49 -0.88
C TRP A 11 -7.52 3.88 -1.01
N SER A 12 -8.71 4.07 -0.45
CA SER A 12 -9.36 5.38 -0.41
C SER A 12 -10.10 5.56 0.92
N GLY A 13 -9.94 6.73 1.53
CA GLY A 13 -10.51 7.04 2.84
C GLY A 13 -10.41 8.52 3.17
N ALA A 14 -10.63 8.89 4.43
CA ALA A 14 -10.47 10.28 4.86
C ALA A 14 -8.98 10.68 4.85
N GLY A 15 -8.70 11.96 4.59
CA GLY A 15 -7.32 12.48 4.62
C GLY A 15 -6.64 12.25 5.97
N THR A 16 -7.40 12.26 7.07
CA THR A 16 -6.92 11.98 8.43
C THR A 16 -6.47 10.53 8.61
N GLU A 17 -7.17 9.58 7.99
CA GLU A 17 -6.87 8.14 8.05
C GLU A 17 -5.65 7.79 7.19
N SER A 18 -5.38 8.57 6.13
CA SER A 18 -4.23 8.34 5.25
C SER A 18 -2.87 8.56 5.92
N LYS A 19 -2.79 9.36 6.99
CA LYS A 19 -1.53 9.68 7.67
C LYS A 19 -0.83 8.44 8.26
N PRO A 20 -1.48 7.65 9.14
CA PRO A 20 -0.84 6.43 9.68
C PRO A 20 -0.51 5.40 8.58
N LEU A 21 -1.32 5.33 7.52
CA LEU A 21 -1.07 4.51 6.34
C LEU A 21 0.24 4.91 5.64
N ILE A 22 0.42 6.20 5.37
CA ILE A 22 1.63 6.72 4.73
C ILE A 22 2.87 6.47 5.60
N GLU A 23 2.77 6.66 6.91
CA GLU A 23 3.88 6.36 7.84
C GLU A 23 4.26 4.88 7.83
N MET A 24 3.27 3.99 7.81
CA MET A 24 3.47 2.55 7.70
C MET A 24 4.13 2.17 6.36
N LEU A 25 3.62 2.69 5.24
CA LEU A 25 4.16 2.41 3.90
C LEU A 25 5.61 2.88 3.75
N ASN A 26 5.96 4.03 4.33
CA ASN A 26 7.34 4.51 4.39
C ASN A 26 8.24 3.57 5.20
N LYS A 27 7.76 3.04 6.34
CA LYS A 27 8.53 2.06 7.15
C LYS A 27 8.77 0.75 6.42
N LEU A 28 7.79 0.30 5.63
CA LEU A 28 7.88 -0.89 4.79
C LEU A 28 8.69 -0.66 3.51
N ASN A 29 9.13 0.58 3.27
CA ASN A 29 9.86 0.98 2.07
C ASN A 29 9.11 0.61 0.78
N CYS A 30 7.78 0.68 0.83
CA CYS A 30 6.90 0.42 -0.31
C CYS A 30 6.79 1.65 -1.20
N SER A 31 6.71 1.43 -2.51
CA SER A 31 6.39 2.48 -3.48
C SER A 31 4.90 2.80 -3.41
N PHE A 32 4.53 4.07 -3.24
CA PHE A 32 3.13 4.49 -3.30
C PHE A 32 2.97 5.90 -3.86
N THR A 33 1.81 6.16 -4.44
CA THR A 33 1.37 7.48 -4.88
C THR A 33 0.21 7.93 -4.01
N GLN A 34 0.28 9.17 -3.51
CA GLN A 34 -0.85 9.80 -2.84
C GLN A 34 -1.57 10.75 -3.79
N ILE A 35 -2.87 10.55 -3.91
CA ILE A 35 -3.79 11.43 -4.64
C ILE A 35 -4.72 12.04 -3.60
N ALA A 36 -4.60 13.35 -3.38
CA ALA A 36 -5.49 14.07 -2.48
C ALA A 36 -6.66 14.66 -3.28
N GLU A 37 -7.88 14.28 -2.92
CA GLU A 37 -9.11 14.73 -3.59
C GLU A 37 -10.07 15.34 -2.55
N GLY A 38 -9.86 16.63 -2.25
CA GLY A 38 -10.62 17.36 -1.24
C GLY A 38 -10.35 16.84 0.18
N ASP A 39 -11.40 16.36 0.85
CA ASP A 39 -11.33 15.75 2.20
C ASP A 39 -10.92 14.26 2.15
N ARG A 40 -10.87 13.68 0.95
CA ARG A 40 -10.52 12.27 0.75
C ARG A 40 -9.09 12.13 0.29
N ALA A 41 -8.45 11.05 0.74
CA ALA A 41 -7.15 10.64 0.27
C ALA A 41 -7.29 9.29 -0.42
N GLN A 42 -6.64 9.17 -1.56
CA GLN A 42 -6.45 7.93 -2.28
C GLN A 42 -4.96 7.61 -2.29
N LEU A 43 -4.62 6.36 -1.98
CA LEU A 43 -3.27 5.82 -1.99
C LEU A 43 -3.21 4.70 -3.01
N GLU A 44 -2.26 4.78 -3.93
CA GLU A 44 -1.96 3.70 -4.87
C GLU A 44 -0.62 3.10 -4.47
N ILE A 45 -0.65 1.91 -3.88
CA ILE A 45 0.53 1.21 -3.36
C ILE A 45 0.97 0.20 -4.41
N THR A 46 2.21 0.30 -4.86
CA THR A 46 2.80 -0.60 -5.85
C THR A 46 3.74 -1.56 -5.15
N VAL A 47 3.43 -2.86 -5.25
CA VAL A 47 4.28 -3.94 -4.77
C VAL A 47 4.85 -4.67 -5.97
N GLU A 48 6.16 -4.84 -6.01
CA GLU A 48 6.88 -5.49 -7.11
C GLU A 48 7.66 -6.70 -6.59
N SER A 49 7.64 -7.80 -7.35
CA SER A 49 8.44 -8.98 -7.04
C SER A 49 8.84 -9.73 -8.30
N GLU A 50 9.99 -10.40 -8.24
CA GLU A 50 10.49 -11.26 -9.31
C GLU A 50 9.71 -12.56 -9.43
N SER A 51 8.87 -12.91 -8.44
CA SER A 51 8.04 -14.12 -8.47
C SER A 51 6.63 -13.86 -7.97
N MET A 52 5.65 -14.58 -8.53
CA MET A 52 4.25 -14.53 -8.09
C MET A 52 4.10 -14.91 -6.60
N ARG A 53 4.95 -15.80 -6.08
CA ARG A 53 4.95 -16.19 -4.66
C ARG A 53 5.43 -15.04 -3.78
N GLY A 54 6.58 -14.44 -4.11
CA GLY A 54 7.10 -13.29 -3.37
C GLY A 54 6.13 -12.10 -3.42
N LEU A 55 5.46 -11.89 -4.55
CA LEU A 55 4.42 -10.88 -4.68
C LEU A 55 3.25 -11.16 -3.73
N ARG A 56 2.76 -12.40 -3.69
CA ARG A 56 1.69 -12.81 -2.77
C ARG A 56 2.11 -12.59 -1.32
N ASP A 57 3.30 -13.05 -0.93
CA ASP A 57 3.77 -12.95 0.45
C ASP A 57 3.90 -11.48 0.88
N ALA A 58 4.43 -10.61 0.01
CA ALA A 58 4.53 -9.17 0.26
C ALA A 58 3.16 -8.47 0.32
N VAL A 59 2.21 -8.86 -0.55
CA VAL A 59 0.84 -8.35 -0.52
C VAL A 59 0.11 -8.81 0.74
N ASP A 60 0.29 -10.06 1.17
CA ASP A 60 -0.33 -10.62 2.38
C ASP A 60 0.17 -9.88 3.63
N GLU A 61 1.49 -9.67 3.75
CA GLU A 61 2.08 -8.89 4.82
C GLU A 61 1.54 -7.46 4.85
N LEU A 62 1.45 -6.80 3.69
CA LEU A 62 0.89 -5.47 3.58
C LEU A 62 -0.58 -5.43 4.04
N LEU A 63 -1.41 -6.39 3.62
CA LEU A 63 -2.82 -6.48 4.02
C LEU A 63 -2.97 -6.70 5.54
N VAL A 64 -2.11 -7.50 6.16
CA VAL A 64 -2.09 -7.68 7.62
C VAL A 64 -1.80 -6.35 8.33
N GLN A 65 -0.80 -5.61 7.86
CA GLN A 65 -0.47 -4.30 8.43
C GLN A 65 -1.59 -3.28 8.25
N LEU A 66 -2.22 -3.26 7.06
CA LEU A 66 -3.39 -2.42 6.79
C LEU A 66 -4.55 -2.74 7.73
N SER A 67 -4.87 -4.02 7.94
CA SER A 67 -5.93 -4.43 8.87
C SER A 67 -5.65 -4.03 10.32
N SER A 68 -4.37 -4.03 10.72
CA SER A 68 -3.96 -3.62 12.07
C SER A 68 -4.18 -2.13 12.33
N LEU A 69 -4.18 -1.31 11.27
CA LEU A 69 -4.48 0.12 11.35
C LEU A 69 -5.98 0.41 11.45
N GLU A 70 -6.85 -0.46 10.93
CA GLU A 70 -8.31 -0.29 11.07
C GLU A 70 -8.82 -0.63 12.48
N ASP A 71 -8.10 -1.51 13.21
CA ASP A 71 -8.42 -1.90 14.59
C ASP A 71 -7.86 -0.95 15.67
N SER A 72 -7.16 0.13 15.29
CA SER A 72 -6.52 1.10 16.21
C SER A 72 -7.27 2.43 16.28
#